data_AF-A0A564TAV1-F1
#
_entry.id   AF-A0A564TAV1-F1
#
_cell.length_a   1.000
_cell.length_b   1.000
_cell.length_c   1.000
_cell.angle_alpha   90.00
_cell.angle_beta   90.00
_cell.angle_gamma   90.00
#
_symmetry.space_group_name_H-M   'P 1'
#
loop_
_entity.id
_entity.type
_entity.pdbx_description
1 polymer ?
#
loop_
_entity_poly.entity_id
_entity_poly.type
_entity_poly.pdbx_seq_one_letter_code
_entity_poly.pdbx_strand_id
1 'polypeptide(L)'
;MHVSSKALGLYGILDVVEFYKDENGVNLKGKQGKWLPCIVEYKRGKPKRDIRDIVQLVAQTICLEETLECHIETGCLYYHSVNQKKVIEITKELRQEVFDLAAQMHYYYDNKIIDKAEYFKNCPLCSLADICMPRLSKKTRNVNNYIKQSLMSEDSL
;
A
#
# COMPACT_ATOMS: atom_id res chain seq x y z
N MET A 1 3.18 -14.88 -8.44
CA MET A 1 4.10 -14.58 -9.56
C MET A 1 4.96 -13.39 -9.17
N HIS A 2 6.28 -13.44 -9.37
CA HIS A 2 7.15 -12.28 -9.08
C HIS A 2 7.07 -11.29 -10.24
N VAL A 3 6.90 -10.01 -9.91
CA VAL A 3 6.82 -8.92 -10.88
C VAL A 3 7.62 -7.73 -10.38
N SER A 4 8.07 -6.90 -11.31
CA SER A 4 8.76 -5.66 -11.00
C SER A 4 8.42 -4.62 -12.05
N SER A 5 8.40 -3.35 -11.64
CA SER A 5 8.31 -2.22 -12.55
C SER A 5 9.53 -1.35 -12.39
N LYS A 6 10.26 -1.14 -13.49
CA LYS A 6 11.37 -0.18 -13.52
C LYS A 6 10.84 1.25 -13.46
N ALA A 7 9.70 1.53 -14.09
CA ALA A 7 9.12 2.87 -14.10
C ALA A 7 8.67 3.32 -12.70
N LEU A 8 8.13 2.40 -11.90
CA LEU A 8 7.75 2.66 -10.51
C LEU A 8 8.90 2.44 -9.52
N GLY A 9 9.95 1.72 -9.90
CA GLY A 9 10.99 1.27 -8.97
C GLY A 9 10.45 0.33 -7.88
N LEU A 10 9.47 -0.51 -8.24
CA LEU A 10 8.79 -1.42 -7.32
C LEU A 10 9.00 -2.88 -7.71
N TYR A 11 8.94 -3.74 -6.69
CA TYR A 11 8.94 -5.19 -6.83
C TYR A 11 7.82 -5.77 -5.96
N GLY A 12 7.17 -6.83 -6.44
CA GLY A 12 6.08 -7.46 -5.72
C GLY A 12 5.85 -8.92 -6.10
N ILE A 13 4.99 -9.55 -5.32
CA ILE A 13 4.51 -10.91 -5.56
C ILE A 13 3.00 -10.83 -5.71
N LEU A 14 2.50 -11.29 -6.85
CA LEU A 14 1.07 -11.38 -7.12
C LEU A 14 0.50 -12.64 -6.49
N ASP A 15 -0.67 -12.51 -5.87
CA ASP A 15 -1.48 -13.61 -5.33
C ASP A 15 -1.92 -14.56 -6.44
N VAL A 16 -2.86 -14.11 -7.29
CA VAL A 16 -3.42 -14.89 -8.40
C VAL A 16 -3.49 -14.02 -9.66
N VAL A 17 -3.13 -14.62 -10.79
CA VAL A 17 -3.34 -14.05 -12.12
C VAL A 17 -4.22 -15.02 -12.90
N GLU A 18 -5.43 -14.58 -13.24
CA GLU A 18 -6.33 -15.28 -14.12
C GLU A 18 -5.98 -14.91 -15.58
N PHE A 19 -6.02 -15.88 -16.48
CA PHE A 19 -5.73 -15.67 -17.90
C PHE A 19 -6.96 -16.07 -18.73
N TYR A 20 -7.50 -15.13 -19.49
CA TYR A 20 -8.69 -15.32 -20.32
C TYR A 20 -8.32 -15.32 -21.79
N LYS A 21 -8.90 -16.21 -22.61
CA LYS A 21 -8.64 -16.18 -24.06
C LYS A 21 -9.15 -14.87 -24.64
N ASP A 22 -8.28 -14.14 -25.32
CA ASP A 22 -8.59 -12.87 -25.97
C ASP A 22 -7.56 -12.58 -27.06
N GLU A 23 -7.98 -12.13 -28.24
CA GLU A 23 -7.11 -11.84 -29.38
C GLU A 23 -6.17 -10.63 -29.15
N ASN A 24 -6.46 -9.81 -28.14
CA ASN A 24 -5.62 -8.70 -27.68
C ASN A 24 -4.69 -9.11 -26.52
N GLY A 25 -4.75 -10.37 -26.08
CA GLY A 25 -3.92 -10.89 -24.99
C GLY A 25 -2.48 -11.22 -25.37
N VAL A 26 -1.75 -11.80 -24.42
CA VAL A 26 -0.34 -12.22 -24.59
C VAL A 26 -0.21 -13.70 -24.95
N ASN A 27 0.91 -14.06 -25.58
CA ASN A 27 1.26 -15.46 -25.79
C ASN A 27 1.80 -16.07 -24.49
N LEU A 28 1.27 -17.21 -24.08
CA LEU A 28 1.76 -17.95 -22.93
C LEU A 28 2.49 -19.21 -23.37
N LYS A 29 3.67 -19.44 -22.78
CA LYS A 29 4.49 -20.63 -23.09
C LYS A 29 3.68 -21.91 -22.85
N GLY A 30 3.55 -22.74 -23.89
CA GLY A 30 2.82 -24.01 -23.82
C GLY A 30 1.30 -23.88 -23.89
N LYS A 31 0.76 -22.71 -24.26
CA LYS A 31 -0.67 -22.52 -24.54
C LYS A 31 -0.86 -22.00 -25.96
N GLN A 32 -1.89 -22.52 -26.64
CA GLN A 32 -2.30 -22.01 -27.95
C GLN A 32 -3.21 -20.79 -27.78
N GLY A 33 -3.11 -19.86 -28.73
CA GLY A 33 -3.86 -18.60 -28.72
C GLY A 33 -3.28 -17.56 -27.77
N LYS A 34 -3.95 -16.40 -27.71
CA LYS A 34 -3.61 -15.26 -26.86
C LYS A 34 -4.48 -15.21 -25.62
N TRP A 35 -3.90 -14.66 -24.55
CA TRP A 35 -4.47 -14.71 -23.21
C TRP A 35 -4.31 -13.38 -22.49
N LEU A 36 -5.42 -12.72 -22.16
CA LEU A 36 -5.42 -11.47 -21.40
C LEU A 36 -5.26 -11.77 -19.90
N PRO A 37 -4.22 -11.24 -19.23
CA PRO A 37 -4.06 -11.38 -17.79
C PRO A 37 -5.02 -10.47 -17.01
N CYS A 38 -5.51 -10.96 -15.88
CA CYS A 38 -6.28 -10.22 -14.89
C CYS A 38 -5.83 -10.59 -13.49
N ILE A 39 -5.47 -9.60 -12.67
CA ILE A 39 -5.01 -9.84 -11.30
C ILE A 39 -6.22 -10.05 -10.39
N VAL A 40 -6.14 -11.04 -9.50
CA VAL A 40 -7.06 -11.22 -8.39
C VAL A 40 -6.28 -11.13 -7.08
N GLU A 41 -6.42 -10.01 -6.40
CA GLU A 41 -5.75 -9.72 -5.12
C GLU A 41 -6.68 -10.10 -3.96
N TYR A 42 -6.18 -10.91 -3.02
CA TYR A 42 -6.96 -11.43 -1.91
C TYR A 42 -6.82 -10.56 -0.66
N LYS A 43 -7.97 -10.11 -0.15
CA LYS A 43 -8.05 -9.33 1.09
C LYS A 43 -8.84 -10.11 2.13
N ARG A 44 -8.22 -10.36 3.29
CA ARG A 44 -8.89 -11.08 4.41
C ARG A 44 -10.09 -10.31 4.96
N GLY A 45 -9.95 -8.98 5.09
CA GLY A 45 -10.96 -8.11 5.70
C GLY A 45 -12.10 -7.69 4.78
N LYS A 46 -12.84 -6.66 5.20
CA LYS A 46 -13.87 -5.99 4.39
C LYS A 46 -13.25 -4.89 3.53
N PRO A 47 -13.93 -4.44 2.45
CA PRO A 47 -13.51 -3.27 1.68
C PRO A 47 -13.18 -2.07 2.56
N LYS A 48 -12.06 -1.42 2.26
CA LYS A 48 -11.65 -0.18 2.94
C LYS A 48 -12.48 1.00 2.43
N ARG A 49 -12.56 2.05 3.25
CA ARG A 49 -13.22 3.31 2.86
C ARG A 49 -12.35 4.15 1.92
N ASP A 50 -11.04 4.01 2.05
CA ASP A 50 -10.06 4.65 1.18
C ASP A 50 -9.66 3.72 0.02
N ILE A 51 -8.78 4.23 -0.84
CA ILE A 51 -8.36 3.57 -2.07
C ILE A 51 -7.11 2.71 -1.91
N ARG A 52 -6.62 2.45 -0.69
CA ARG A 52 -5.30 1.81 -0.50
C ARG A 52 -5.19 0.42 -1.18
N ASP A 53 -6.27 -0.35 -1.13
CA ASP A 53 -6.32 -1.68 -1.76
C ASP A 53 -6.37 -1.55 -3.29
N ILE A 54 -6.98 -0.48 -3.80
CA ILE A 54 -7.03 -0.16 -5.24
C ILE A 54 -5.65 0.28 -5.73
N VAL A 55 -4.98 1.19 -5.01
CA VAL A 55 -3.61 1.64 -5.31
C VAL A 55 -2.65 0.46 -5.37
N GLN A 56 -2.75 -0.48 -4.42
CA GLN A 56 -1.94 -1.69 -4.44
C GLN A 56 -2.22 -2.54 -5.69
N LEU A 57 -3.49 -2.78 -6.02
CA LEU A 57 -3.87 -3.53 -7.20
C LEU A 57 -3.35 -2.87 -8.49
N VAL A 58 -3.46 -1.54 -8.61
CA VAL A 58 -3.00 -0.79 -9.78
C VAL A 58 -1.48 -0.85 -9.90
N ALA A 59 -0.73 -0.75 -8.79
CA ALA A 59 0.73 -0.93 -8.79
C ALA A 59 1.14 -2.33 -9.25
N GLN A 60 0.45 -3.36 -8.77
CA GLN A 60 0.63 -4.73 -9.22
C GLN A 60 0.33 -4.89 -10.73
N THR A 61 -0.74 -4.26 -11.22
CA THR A 61 -1.09 -4.24 -12.65
C THR A 61 0.02 -3.64 -13.49
N ILE A 62 0.55 -2.46 -13.12
CA ILE A 62 1.65 -1.82 -13.86
C ILE A 62 2.89 -2.73 -13.88
N CYS A 63 3.23 -3.37 -12.76
CA CYS A 63 4.35 -4.32 -12.71
C CYS A 63 4.12 -5.53 -13.63
N LEU A 64 2.89 -6.04 -13.70
CA LEU A 64 2.56 -7.17 -14.56
C LEU A 64 2.58 -6.80 -16.04
N GLU A 65 2.07 -5.61 -16.38
CA GLU A 65 2.12 -5.06 -17.74
C GLU A 65 3.55 -4.92 -18.24
N GLU A 66 4.46 -4.40 -17.43
CA GLU A 66 5.90 -4.36 -17.79
C GLU A 66 6.50 -5.75 -17.93
N THR A 67 6.08 -6.70 -17.09
CA THR A 67 6.59 -8.09 -17.12
C THR A 67 6.13 -8.86 -18.36
N LEU A 68 4.91 -8.61 -18.83
CA LEU A 68 4.26 -9.34 -19.93
C LEU A 68 4.17 -8.54 -21.24
N GLU A 69 4.66 -7.30 -21.25
CA GLU A 69 4.59 -6.37 -22.38
C GLU A 69 3.15 -6.22 -22.92
N CYS A 70 2.19 -5.95 -22.03
CA CYS A 70 0.77 -5.86 -22.39
C CYS A 70 0.05 -4.72 -21.69
N HIS A 71 -1.23 -4.53 -22.03
CA HIS A 71 -2.11 -3.59 -21.34
C HIS A 71 -3.25 -4.31 -20.64
N ILE A 72 -3.56 -3.90 -19.42
CA ILE A 72 -4.58 -4.47 -18.55
C ILE A 72 -5.53 -3.35 -18.11
N GLU A 73 -6.78 -3.47 -18.51
CA GLU A 73 -7.81 -2.46 -18.24
C GLU A 73 -8.56 -2.71 -16.91
N THR A 74 -8.55 -3.94 -16.40
CA THR A 74 -9.29 -4.31 -15.19
C THR A 74 -8.49 -5.25 -14.30
N GLY A 75 -8.73 -5.15 -12.99
CA GLY A 75 -8.26 -6.09 -11.99
C GLY A 75 -9.34 -6.36 -10.95
N CYS A 76 -9.13 -7.33 -10.07
CA CYS A 76 -10.10 -7.73 -9.08
C CYS A 76 -9.56 -7.68 -7.66
N LEU A 77 -10.37 -7.17 -6.74
CA LEU A 77 -10.18 -7.33 -5.30
C LEU A 77 -11.17 -8.36 -4.77
N TYR A 78 -10.69 -9.44 -4.18
CA TYR A 78 -11.53 -10.46 -3.55
C TYR A 78 -11.46 -10.36 -2.03
N TYR A 79 -12.58 -9.99 -1.40
CA TYR A 79 -12.68 -9.81 0.05
C TYR A 79 -13.28 -11.07 0.70
N HIS A 80 -12.44 -11.85 1.37
CA HIS A 80 -12.80 -13.15 1.91
C HIS A 80 -13.89 -13.06 3.00
N SER A 81 -13.80 -12.09 3.91
CA SER A 81 -14.77 -11.95 5.02
C SER A 81 -16.22 -11.71 4.59
N VAL A 82 -16.43 -11.25 3.36
CA VAL A 82 -17.76 -10.99 2.78
C VAL A 82 -17.99 -11.77 1.49
N ASN A 83 -17.08 -12.69 1.14
CA ASN A 83 -17.10 -13.46 -0.11
C ASN A 83 -17.44 -12.61 -1.35
N GLN A 84 -16.81 -11.43 -1.47
CA GLN A 84 -17.15 -10.45 -2.51
C GLN A 84 -15.95 -10.22 -3.44
N LYS A 85 -16.13 -10.52 -4.74
CA LYS A 85 -15.21 -10.10 -5.82
C LYS A 85 -15.67 -8.72 -6.32
N LYS A 86 -14.78 -7.74 -6.31
CA LYS A 86 -14.99 -6.41 -6.91
C LYS A 86 -14.07 -6.23 -8.09
N VAL A 87 -14.64 -5.98 -9.26
CA VAL A 87 -13.90 -5.56 -10.45
C VAL A 87 -13.57 -4.09 -10.32
N ILE A 88 -12.32 -3.75 -10.61
CA ILE A 88 -11.76 -2.40 -10.56
C ILE A 88 -11.26 -2.08 -11.96
N GLU A 89 -11.76 -0.98 -12.53
CA GLU A 89 -11.23 -0.40 -13.77
C GLU A 89 -9.93 0.33 -13.46
N ILE A 90 -8.88 0.04 -14.22
CA ILE A 90 -7.53 0.58 -14.04
C ILE A 90 -7.39 1.86 -14.88
N THR A 91 -7.99 2.94 -14.39
CA THR A 91 -8.04 4.21 -15.12
C THR A 91 -6.69 4.93 -15.14
N LYS A 92 -6.56 5.94 -16.02
CA LYS A 92 -5.36 6.78 -16.10
C LYS A 92 -5.09 7.55 -14.81
N GLU A 93 -6.15 8.01 -14.16
CA GLU A 93 -6.08 8.75 -12.89
C GLU A 93 -5.53 7.87 -11.77
N LEU A 94 -5.99 6.61 -11.68
CA LEU A 94 -5.46 5.65 -10.70
C LEU A 94 -4.00 5.29 -10.98
N ARG A 95 -3.63 5.18 -12.25
CA ARG A 95 -2.23 4.95 -12.65
C ARG A 95 -1.36 6.13 -12.24
N GLN A 96 -1.80 7.35 -12.51
CA GLN A 96 -1.08 8.56 -12.12
C GLN A 96 -0.91 8.66 -10.60
N GLU A 97 -1.96 8.37 -9.83
CA GLU A 97 -1.88 8.31 -8.36
C GLU A 97 -0.81 7.32 -7.88
N VAL A 98 -0.71 6.14 -8.50
CA VAL A 98 0.35 5.17 -8.17
C VAL A 98 1.74 5.70 -8.51
N PHE A 99 1.92 6.35 -9.67
CA PHE A 99 3.19 6.97 -10.04
C PHE A 99 3.59 8.07 -9.05
N ASP A 100 2.66 8.93 -8.68
CA ASP A 100 2.89 10.04 -7.75
C ASP A 100 3.25 9.52 -6.35
N LEU A 101 2.53 8.52 -5.85
CA LEU A 101 2.81 7.88 -4.56
C LEU A 101 4.16 7.15 -4.56
N ALA A 102 4.49 6.44 -5.63
CA ALA A 102 5.78 5.76 -5.76
C ALA A 102 6.93 6.77 -5.80
N ALA A 103 6.80 7.85 -6.59
CA ALA A 103 7.78 8.93 -6.65
C ALA A 103 7.96 9.62 -5.29
N GLN A 104 6.86 9.89 -4.60
CA GLN A 104 6.88 10.48 -3.26
C GLN A 104 7.58 9.55 -2.25
N MET A 105 7.27 8.24 -2.27
CA MET A 105 7.93 7.25 -1.42
C MET A 105 9.45 7.22 -1.65
N HIS A 106 9.89 7.18 -2.91
CA HIS A 106 11.32 7.21 -3.26
C HIS A 106 11.98 8.52 -2.82
N TYR A 107 11.31 9.65 -3.00
CA TYR A 107 11.80 10.95 -2.52
C TYR A 107 12.06 10.96 -1.01
N TYR A 108 11.10 10.48 -0.19
CA TYR A 108 11.31 10.36 1.26
C TYR A 108 12.49 9.44 1.60
N TYR A 109 12.59 8.30 0.91
CA TYR A 109 13.63 7.32 1.15
C TYR A 109 15.03 7.83 0.79
N ASP A 110 15.20 8.46 -0.37
CA ASP A 110 16.50 8.92 -0.87
C ASP A 110 17.05 10.09 -0.05
N ASN A 111 16.16 11.00 0.36
CA ASN A 111 16.53 12.16 1.17
C ASN A 111 16.57 11.86 2.68
N LYS A 112 16.28 10.62 3.10
CA LYS A 112 16.22 10.19 4.51
C LYS A 112 15.30 11.09 5.35
N ILE A 113 14.21 11.53 4.74
CA ILE A 113 13.21 12.39 5.38
C ILE A 113 12.25 11.49 6.16
N ILE A 114 12.15 11.73 7.46
CA ILE A 114 11.14 11.15 8.34
C ILE A 114 10.36 12.32 8.92
N ASP A 115 9.08 12.42 8.57
CA ASP A 115 8.21 13.47 9.10
C ASP A 115 8.02 13.34 10.61
N LYS A 116 7.68 14.46 11.25
CA LYS A 116 7.38 14.46 12.68
C LYS A 116 6.21 13.52 12.95
N ALA A 117 6.41 12.61 13.90
CA ALA A 117 5.39 11.68 14.32
C ALA A 117 4.11 12.41 14.76
N GLU A 118 2.98 12.07 14.16
CA GLU A 118 1.66 12.55 14.56
C GLU A 118 0.85 11.41 15.19
N TYR A 119 0.10 11.72 16.25
CA TYR A 119 -0.79 10.74 16.88
C TYR A 119 -2.14 10.68 16.18
N PHE A 120 -2.47 9.49 15.65
CA PHE A 120 -3.74 9.12 15.04
C PHE A 120 -4.46 8.02 15.85
N LYS A 121 -5.76 7.82 15.58
CA LYS A 121 -6.58 6.78 16.26
C LYS A 121 -6.07 5.35 16.04
N ASN A 122 -5.39 5.10 14.93
CA ASN A 122 -4.81 3.81 14.56
C ASN A 122 -3.36 3.62 15.05
N CYS A 123 -2.73 4.60 15.70
CA CYS A 123 -1.38 4.42 16.26
C CYS A 123 -1.27 3.20 17.20
N PRO A 124 -2.25 2.88 18.08
CA PRO A 124 -2.18 1.67 18.91
C PRO A 124 -2.19 0.35 18.13
N LEU A 125 -2.57 0.38 16.84
CA LEU A 125 -2.56 -0.79 15.95
C LEU A 125 -1.31 -0.83 15.05
N CYS A 126 -0.44 0.17 15.13
CA CYS A 126 0.77 0.27 14.32
C CYS A 126 1.90 -0.54 14.96
N SER A 127 2.53 -1.42 14.18
CA SER A 127 3.70 -2.19 14.62
C SER A 127 4.92 -1.34 14.98
N LEU A 128 4.94 -0.08 14.53
CA LEU A 128 6.01 0.87 14.81
C LEU A 128 5.70 1.82 15.98
N ALA A 129 4.58 1.63 16.69
CA ALA A 129 4.12 2.59 17.70
C ALA A 129 5.14 2.84 18.82
N ASP A 130 5.82 1.79 19.28
CA ASP A 130 6.81 1.87 20.37
C ASP A 130 8.14 2.50 19.92
N ILE A 131 8.45 2.46 18.62
CA ILE A 131 9.63 3.11 18.03
C ILE A 131 9.31 4.58 17.71
N CYS A 132 8.16 4.82 17.10
CA CYS A 132 7.68 6.14 16.69
C CYS A 132 7.34 7.03 17.89
N MET A 133 6.82 6.45 18.98
CA MET A 133 6.37 7.14 20.20
C MET A 133 5.56 8.43 19.94
N PRO A 134 4.49 8.39 19.11
CA PRO A 134 3.81 9.58 18.59
C PRO A 134 3.11 10.46 19.64
N ARG A 135 3.01 9.99 20.89
CA ARG A 135 2.47 10.77 22.01
C ARG A 135 3.51 11.74 22.61
N LEU A 136 4.80 11.48 22.43
CA LEU A 136 5.87 12.33 22.95
C LEU A 136 6.08 13.57 22.07
N SER A 137 5.74 13.51 20.79
CA SER A 137 5.94 14.60 19.82
C SER A 137 4.91 15.72 19.91
N LYS A 138 3.71 15.48 20.49
CA LYS A 138 2.59 16.44 20.42
C LYS A 138 2.70 17.63 21.39
N LYS A 139 3.37 17.48 22.54
CA LYS A 139 3.65 18.56 23.50
C LYS A 139 4.89 18.20 24.32
N THR A 140 5.92 19.03 24.26
CA THR A 140 6.97 19.04 25.27
C THR A 140 6.33 19.36 26.62
N ARG A 141 6.37 18.43 27.59
CA ARG A 141 6.00 18.75 28.97
C ARG A 141 6.90 19.89 29.43
N ASN A 142 6.32 20.90 30.07
CA ASN A 142 7.12 21.94 30.71
C ASN A 142 7.93 21.29 31.83
N VAL A 143 9.24 21.16 31.61
CA VAL A 143 10.17 20.47 32.50
C VAL A 143 10.13 21.08 33.91
N ASN A 144 10.01 22.41 34.01
CA ASN A 144 9.94 23.09 35.30
C ASN A 144 8.69 22.68 36.10
N ASN A 145 7.54 22.51 35.43
CA ASN A 145 6.31 22.07 36.11
C ASN A 145 6.40 20.61 36.55
N TYR A 146 7.05 19.75 35.75
CA TYR A 146 7.28 18.36 36.11
C TYR A 146 8.18 18.24 37.35
N ILE A 147 9.33 18.93 37.35
CA ILE A 147 10.27 18.93 38.48
C ILE A 147 9.59 19.46 39.75
N LYS A 148 8.85 20.57 39.65
CA LYS A 148 8.09 21.12 40.79
C LYS A 148 7.08 20.12 41.36
N GLN A 149 6.33 19.42 40.51
CA GLN A 149 5.36 18.42 40.98
C GLN A 149 6.03 17.23 41.67
N SER A 150 7.14 16.74 41.12
CA SER A 150 7.88 15.61 41.71
C SER A 150 8.48 15.95 43.07
N LEU A 151 9.09 17.14 43.22
CA LEU A 151 9.63 17.59 44.51
C LEU A 151 8.53 17.73 45.57
N MET A 152 7.39 18.33 45.20
CA MET A 152 6.24 18.49 46.13
C MET A 152 5.60 17.16 46.53
N SER A 153 5.68 16.13 45.68
CA SER A 153 5.18 14.79 46.01
C SER A 153 6.12 14.00 46.94
N GLU A 154 7.43 14.29 46.93
CA GLU A 154 8.40 13.70 47.86
C GLU A 154 8.30 14.33 49.26
N ASP A 155 8.00 15.63 49.35
CA ASP A 155 7.77 16.34 50.62
C ASP A 155 6.46 15.94 51.34
N SER A 156 5.62 15.10 50.72
CA SER A 156 4.33 14.65 51.26
C SER A 156 4.35 13.21 51.82
N LEU A 157 5.54 12.61 51.95
CA LEU A 157 5.83 11.33 52.61
C LEU A 157 6.58 11.58 53.93
#